data_AF-A0A2V8PMN5-F1
#
_entry.id   AF-A0A2V8PMN5-F1
#
_cell.length_a   1.000
_cell.length_b   1.000
_cell.length_c   1.000
_cell.angle_alpha   90.00
_cell.angle_beta   90.00
_cell.angle_gamma   90.00
#
_symmetry.space_group_name_H-M   'P 1'
#
loop_
_entity.id
_entity.type
_entity.pdbx_description
1 polymer ?
#
loop_
_entity_poly.entity_id
_entity_poly.type
_entity_poly.pdbx_seq_one_letter_code
_entity_poly.pdbx_strand_id
1 'polypeptide(L)'
;MRSVLVIIFLCIVASAGFAQTSNLPPRNYPAPVEGDYVIQNFRFHSGETLPELRIHYRTIGSPTRDGSGLVRNAVLIGHGTGGAGTQFLSPQFANVLFGPGRLLDATRYFI
;
A
#
# COMPACT_ATOMS: atom_id res chain seq x y z
N MET A 1 -51.15 -26.25 -3.76
CA MET A 1 -49.81 -26.57 -4.32
C MET A 1 -49.08 -25.39 -4.97
N ARG A 2 -49.75 -24.29 -5.37
CA ARG A 2 -49.06 -23.10 -5.91
C ARG A 2 -48.56 -22.10 -4.85
N SER A 3 -49.10 -22.16 -3.63
CA SER A 3 -48.72 -21.23 -2.54
C SER A 3 -47.55 -21.70 -1.67
N VAL A 4 -47.19 -22.99 -1.74
CA VAL A 4 -46.05 -23.55 -0.98
C VAL A 4 -44.71 -23.25 -1.68
N LEU A 5 -44.74 -23.07 -3.01
CA LEU A 5 -43.56 -22.78 -3.83
C LEU A 5 -43.07 -21.32 -3.68
N VAL A 6 -43.94 -20.39 -3.28
CA VAL A 6 -43.59 -18.96 -3.12
C VAL A 6 -42.83 -18.70 -1.81
N ILE A 7 -43.05 -19.54 -0.78
CA ILE A 7 -42.41 -19.37 0.53
C ILE A 7 -40.96 -19.90 0.52
N ILE A 8 -40.63 -20.88 -0.33
CA ILE A 8 -39.26 -21.40 -0.45
C ILE A 8 -38.35 -20.43 -1.21
N PHE A 9 -38.90 -19.55 -2.05
CA PHE A 9 -38.11 -18.54 -2.79
C PHE A 9 -37.76 -17.31 -1.95
N LEU A 10 -38.39 -17.12 -0.78
CA LEU A 10 -38.16 -15.96 0.09
C LEU A 10 -37.10 -16.19 1.18
N CYS A 11 -36.58 -17.42 1.32
CA CYS A 11 -35.59 -17.75 2.36
C CYS A 11 -34.13 -17.81 1.87
N ILE A 12 -33.86 -17.65 0.57
CA ILE A 12 -32.48 -17.72 0.03
C ILE A 12 -31.83 -16.32 -0.12
N VAL A 13 -32.61 -15.23 -0.05
CA VAL A 13 -32.08 -13.87 -0.26
C VAL A 13 -31.59 -13.20 1.05
N ALA A 14 -31.80 -13.81 2.22
CA ALA A 14 -31.48 -13.19 3.51
C ALA A 14 -30.06 -13.45 4.05
N SER A 15 -29.19 -14.16 3.30
CA SER A 15 -27.86 -14.59 3.79
C SER A 15 -26.69 -13.87 3.10
N ALA A 16 -26.87 -12.65 2.60
CA ALA A 16 -25.79 -11.87 1.96
C ALA A 16 -25.17 -10.78 2.88
N GLY A 17 -25.43 -10.84 4.19
CA GLY A 17 -25.04 -9.81 5.15
C GLY A 17 -23.91 -10.15 6.11
N PHE A 18 -23.19 -11.27 5.93
CA PHE A 18 -21.98 -11.51 6.71
C PHE A 18 -20.87 -10.61 6.18
N ALA A 19 -20.78 -9.38 6.73
CA ALA A 19 -19.57 -8.60 6.65
C ALA A 19 -18.42 -9.47 7.14
N GLN A 20 -17.52 -9.87 6.24
CA GLN A 20 -16.28 -10.51 6.61
C GLN A 20 -15.47 -9.48 7.40
N THR A 21 -15.57 -9.50 8.72
CA THR A 21 -14.65 -8.76 9.59
C THR A 21 -13.27 -9.36 9.35
N SER A 22 -12.44 -8.67 8.57
CA SER A 22 -11.04 -9.01 8.42
C SER A 22 -10.40 -8.99 9.81
N ASN A 23 -10.03 -10.16 10.34
CA ASN A 23 -9.41 -10.32 11.66
C ASN A 23 -7.94 -9.85 11.67
N LEU A 24 -7.59 -8.89 10.81
CA LEU A 24 -6.26 -8.33 10.73
C LEU A 24 -6.09 -7.31 11.86
N PRO A 25 -4.95 -7.34 12.58
CA PRO A 25 -4.70 -6.35 13.61
C PRO A 25 -4.74 -4.94 13.00
N PRO A 26 -5.33 -3.97 13.72
CA PRO A 26 -5.52 -2.62 13.20
C PRO A 26 -4.16 -2.01 12.82
N ARG A 27 -4.18 -1.18 11.76
CA ARG A 27 -3.02 -0.40 11.34
C ARG A 27 -2.60 0.53 12.49
N ASN A 28 -1.34 0.48 12.89
CA ASN A 28 -0.76 1.35 13.92
C ASN A 28 0.18 2.44 13.35
N TYR A 29 0.12 2.67 12.05
CA TYR A 29 0.96 3.61 11.29
C TYR A 29 0.09 4.44 10.32
N PRO A 30 0.60 5.56 9.77
CA PRO A 30 -0.14 6.40 8.81
C PRO A 30 -0.59 5.64 7.56
N ALA A 31 -1.65 6.10 6.91
CA ALA A 31 -2.07 5.48 5.66
C ALA A 31 -1.02 5.68 4.55
N PRO A 32 -0.65 4.62 3.81
CA PRO A 32 0.23 4.78 2.66
C PRO A 32 -0.41 5.65 1.57
N VAL A 33 0.40 6.49 0.95
CA VAL A 33 0.03 7.29 -0.24
C VAL A 33 0.77 6.74 -1.44
N GLU A 34 0.05 6.47 -2.53
CA GLU A 34 0.63 5.93 -3.77
C GLU A 34 0.92 7.05 -4.78
N GLY A 35 1.86 6.80 -5.68
CA GLY A 35 2.17 7.69 -6.79
C GLY A 35 3.05 7.02 -7.83
N ASP A 36 3.28 7.73 -8.93
CA ASP A 36 4.20 7.31 -9.99
C ASP A 36 5.22 8.43 -10.22
N TYR A 37 6.49 8.05 -10.36
CA TYR A 37 7.53 8.94 -10.88
C TYR A 37 7.80 8.57 -12.34
N VAL A 38 7.74 9.57 -13.22
CA VAL A 38 7.82 9.37 -14.67
C VAL A 38 9.11 9.97 -15.19
N ILE A 39 9.96 9.14 -15.78
CA ILE A 39 11.21 9.55 -16.42
C ILE A 39 11.02 9.50 -17.93
N GLN A 40 11.05 10.67 -18.58
CA GLN A 40 10.94 10.79 -20.03
C GLN A 40 12.26 10.42 -20.71
N ASN A 41 12.18 9.78 -21.87
CA ASN A 41 13.32 9.38 -22.71
C ASN A 41 14.41 8.63 -21.93
N PHE A 42 14.01 7.68 -21.09
CA PHE A 42 14.94 6.91 -20.26
C PHE A 42 15.87 6.08 -21.13
N ARG A 43 17.18 6.29 -20.95
CA ARG A 43 18.23 5.54 -21.65
C ARG A 43 18.79 4.46 -20.75
N PHE A 44 18.67 3.21 -21.18
CA PHE A 44 19.33 2.09 -20.52
C PHE A 44 20.83 2.11 -20.78
N HIS A 45 21.58 1.38 -19.94
CA HIS A 45 23.01 1.20 -20.14
C HIS A 45 23.34 0.52 -21.49
N SER A 46 22.44 -0.33 -22.01
CA SER A 46 22.57 -0.93 -23.36
C SER A 46 22.54 0.09 -24.50
N GLY A 47 22.11 1.33 -24.24
CA GLY A 47 21.92 2.38 -25.23
C GLY A 47 20.49 2.49 -25.76
N GLU A 48 19.65 1.47 -25.55
CA GLU A 48 18.22 1.50 -25.87
C GLU A 48 17.48 2.56 -25.06
N THR A 49 16.36 3.04 -25.59
CA THR A 49 15.57 4.10 -24.98
C THR A 49 14.10 3.72 -24.86
N LEU A 50 13.50 4.05 -23.72
CA LEU A 50 12.05 4.08 -23.56
C LEU A 50 11.56 5.53 -23.60
N PRO A 51 10.50 5.85 -24.36
CA PRO A 51 9.89 7.18 -24.32
C PRO A 51 9.47 7.59 -22.91
N GLU A 52 8.98 6.63 -22.12
CA GLU A 52 8.57 6.84 -20.74
C GLU A 52 8.93 5.61 -19.88
N LEU A 53 9.68 5.84 -18.80
CA LEU A 53 9.84 4.87 -17.71
C LEU A 53 9.03 5.34 -16.50
N ARG A 54 8.06 4.54 -16.08
CA ARG A 54 7.22 4.81 -14.90
C ARG A 54 7.67 3.96 -13.73
N ILE A 55 7.94 4.60 -12.59
CA ILE A 55 8.26 3.96 -11.33
C ILE A 55 7.12 4.19 -10.35
N HIS A 56 6.33 3.15 -10.10
CA HIS A 56 5.27 3.20 -9.11
C HIS A 56 5.85 3.10 -7.70
N TYR A 57 5.39 3.96 -6.79
CA TYR A 57 5.87 4.02 -5.41
C TYR A 57 4.73 4.18 -4.40
N ARG A 58 5.07 3.96 -3.14
CA ARG A 58 4.21 4.22 -1.98
C ARG A 58 5.03 4.95 -0.93
N THR A 59 4.39 5.85 -0.20
CA THR A 59 5.02 6.61 0.88
C THR A 59 4.23 6.47 2.16
N ILE A 60 4.93 6.49 3.30
CA ILE A 60 4.35 6.48 4.65
C ILE A 60 5.04 7.57 5.47
N GLY A 61 4.25 8.36 6.21
CA GLY A 61 4.77 9.48 7.00
C GLY A 61 4.83 10.78 6.20
N SER A 62 5.72 11.69 6.57
CA SER A 62 5.83 13.00 5.93
C SER A 62 7.28 13.48 5.79
N PRO A 63 7.65 14.10 4.66
CA PRO A 63 9.01 14.55 4.42
C PRO A 63 9.34 15.78 5.27
N THR A 64 10.48 15.72 5.96
CA THR A 64 11.09 16.86 6.65
C THR A 64 12.22 17.40 5.78
N ARG A 65 12.08 18.65 5.34
CA ARG A 65 13.04 19.31 4.45
C ARG A 65 13.91 20.28 5.24
N ASP A 66 15.17 20.40 4.84
CA ASP A 66 16.06 21.44 5.37
C ASP A 66 15.88 22.78 4.62
N GLY A 67 16.74 23.76 4.95
CA GLY A 67 16.73 25.07 4.30
C GLY A 67 17.04 25.07 2.80
N SER A 68 17.58 23.97 2.25
CA SER A 68 17.80 23.78 0.81
C SER A 68 16.67 23.03 0.11
N GLY A 69 15.68 22.54 0.87
CA GLY A 69 14.59 21.71 0.36
C GLY A 69 14.89 20.21 0.31
N LEU A 70 16.08 19.76 0.72
CA LEU A 70 16.44 18.35 0.74
C LEU A 70 15.70 17.62 1.86
N VAL A 71 15.08 16.48 1.54
CA VAL A 71 14.41 15.62 2.52
C VAL A 71 15.47 14.91 3.38
N ARG A 72 15.45 15.14 4.69
CA ARG A 72 16.48 14.64 5.64
C ARG A 72 16.09 13.39 6.41
N ASN A 73 14.83 12.98 6.32
CA ASN A 73 14.29 11.82 7.01
C ASN A 73 13.80 10.72 6.06
N ALA A 74 14.30 10.69 4.82
CA ALA A 74 13.89 9.70 3.82
C ALA A 74 14.52 8.32 4.07
N VAL A 75 13.73 7.25 3.97
CA VAL A 75 14.20 5.85 4.00
C VAL A 75 13.61 5.10 2.81
N LEU A 76 14.44 4.66 1.87
CA LEU A 76 13.97 3.89 0.70
C LEU A 76 13.97 2.38 0.99
N ILE A 77 12.86 1.72 0.71
CA ILE A 77 12.74 0.26 0.77
C ILE A 77 12.45 -0.30 -0.62
N GLY A 78 13.31 -1.20 -1.11
CA GLY A 78 13.14 -1.91 -2.38
C GLY A 78 12.62 -3.33 -2.16
N HIS A 79 11.72 -3.79 -3.01
CA HIS A 79 11.30 -5.19 -3.04
C HIS A 79 12.31 -6.07 -3.79
N GLY A 80 12.29 -7.38 -3.53
CA GLY A 80 13.07 -8.36 -4.29
C GLY A 80 12.52 -8.59 -5.71
N THR A 81 13.24 -9.38 -6.50
CA THR A 81 12.84 -9.75 -7.87
C THR A 81 11.43 -10.36 -7.89
N GLY A 82 10.57 -9.88 -8.79
CA GLY A 82 9.17 -10.34 -8.92
C GLY A 82 8.23 -9.87 -7.81
N GLY A 83 8.73 -9.11 -6.83
CA GLY A 83 7.93 -8.54 -5.75
C GLY A 83 7.26 -7.22 -6.12
N ALA A 84 6.57 -6.66 -5.13
CA ALA A 84 5.98 -5.33 -5.17
C ALA A 84 6.06 -4.68 -3.78
N GLY A 85 6.04 -3.35 -3.72
CA GLY A 85 6.08 -2.61 -2.45
C GLY A 85 4.93 -2.95 -1.49
N THR A 86 3.81 -3.49 -1.99
CA THR A 86 2.66 -3.93 -1.18
C THR A 86 3.02 -5.04 -0.17
N GLN A 87 4.08 -5.81 -0.41
CA GLN A 87 4.55 -6.83 0.55
C GLN A 87 4.89 -6.22 1.92
N PHE A 88 5.46 -5.02 1.92
CA PHE A 88 5.80 -4.30 3.15
C PHE A 88 4.59 -3.69 3.87
N LEU A 89 3.39 -3.71 3.28
CA LEU A 89 2.15 -3.25 3.91
C LEU A 89 1.42 -4.35 4.68
N SER A 90 1.85 -5.61 4.51
CA SER A 90 1.31 -6.72 5.29
C SER A 90 1.51 -6.47 6.79
N PRO A 91 0.58 -6.89 7.67
CA PRO A 91 0.67 -6.61 9.10
C PRO A 91 1.97 -7.10 9.75
N GLN A 92 2.55 -8.20 9.25
CA GLN A 92 3.79 -8.80 9.75
C GLN A 92 5.00 -7.88 9.56
N PHE A 93 4.98 -7.02 8.54
CA PHE A 93 6.01 -5.99 8.33
C PHE A 93 5.54 -4.66 8.90
N ALA A 94 4.41 -4.16 8.41
CA ALA A 94 4.04 -2.77 8.58
C ALA A 94 3.74 -2.41 10.04
N ASN A 95 3.03 -3.28 10.76
CA ASN A 95 2.70 -3.02 12.18
C ASN A 95 3.92 -3.17 13.11
N VAL A 96 4.98 -3.83 12.63
CA VAL A 96 6.23 -4.03 13.37
C VAL A 96 7.24 -2.92 13.06
N LEU A 97 7.26 -2.42 11.82
CA LEU A 97 8.25 -1.46 11.35
C LEU A 97 7.82 0.01 11.50
N PHE A 98 6.56 0.33 11.18
CA PHE A 98 6.17 1.73 10.88
C PHE A 98 5.42 2.45 11.99
N GLY A 99 4.98 1.73 13.02
CA GLY A 99 4.26 2.34 14.16
C GLY A 99 5.14 3.20 15.07
N PRO A 100 4.55 4.01 15.96
CA PRO A 100 5.29 4.83 16.92
C PRO A 100 6.30 4.02 17.74
N GLY A 101 7.53 4.53 17.86
CA GLY A 101 8.63 3.90 18.59
C GLY A 101 9.26 2.67 17.93
N ARG A 102 8.84 2.30 16.71
CA ARG A 102 9.42 1.19 15.95
C ARG A 102 10.64 1.61 15.14
N LEU A 103 11.31 0.63 14.53
CA LEU A 103 12.59 0.84 13.83
C LEU A 103 12.49 1.90 12.72
N LEU A 104 11.40 1.88 11.96
CA LEU A 104 11.10 2.83 10.90
C LEU A 104 9.83 3.61 11.26
N ASP A 105 9.78 4.16 12.46
CA ASP A 105 8.65 4.97 12.95
C ASP A 105 8.25 6.07 11.95
N ALA A 106 7.08 5.93 11.34
CA ALA A 106 6.56 6.83 10.32
C ALA A 106 6.09 8.19 10.86
N THR A 107 6.15 8.41 12.18
CA THR A 107 6.03 9.75 12.77
C THR A 107 7.34 10.54 12.69
N ARG A 108 8.45 9.85 12.40
CA ARG A 108 9.80 10.44 12.32
C ARG A 108 10.41 10.35 10.93
N TYR A 109 10.19 9.23 10.25
CA TYR A 109 10.73 8.97 8.92
C TYR A 109 9.66 9.16 7.83
N PHE A 110 10.14 9.59 6.66
CA PHE A 110 9.42 9.53 5.40
C PHE A 110 9.90 8.30 4.66
N ILE A 111 9.06 7.27 4.57
CA ILE A 111 9.44 5.96 4.06
C ILE A 111 8.81 5.79 2.68
#